data_AF-A0A938GG33-F1
#
_entry.id   AF-A0A938GG33-F1
#
_cell.length_a   1.000
_cell.length_b   1.000
_cell.length_c   1.000
_cell.angle_alpha   90.00
_cell.angle_beta   90.00
_cell.angle_gamma   90.00
#
_symmetry.space_group_name_H-M   'P 1'
#
loop_
_entity.id
_entity.type
_entity.pdbx_description
1 polymer ?
#
loop_
_entity_poly.entity_id
_entity_poly.type
_entity_poly.pdbx_seq_one_letter_code
_entity_poly.pdbx_strand_id
1 'polypeptide(L)'
;MKTLLPYLACALFALVPSWCPAAVREGEMAGYLLIPNDKVPEPFNAGFSMYVAAWPLLRQYPGQRFQSGLPGTCMFAQHEGKGPTNAYSDIEGGLGWWRDTEYATETPKFIMGGVAPNFVEWANGPGAGKGRDWAKPQGKYAIAQLSPWLLWPPDGLNLKQGTRGEWFGYSSWKKPGPKAGPFKAQLGDGSVVTYSWYRFADQPSLLNADLTGAEREAMQVRVEKLHRHWKKDQDYLAPPTSGKLAELDPALVVTPPPGLEFGYVPIVTRQEPNAAK
;
A
#
# COMPACT_ATOMS: atom_id res chain seq x y z
N MET A 1 46.78 -82.85 -13.15
CA MET A 1 48.17 -82.43 -12.86
C MET A 1 48.11 -81.10 -12.13
N LYS A 2 48.86 -81.01 -11.02
CA LYS A 2 48.87 -79.89 -10.07
C LYS A 2 49.42 -78.62 -10.73
N THR A 3 48.72 -77.50 -10.59
CA THR A 3 49.29 -76.17 -10.82
C THR A 3 49.17 -75.37 -9.53
N LEU A 4 50.34 -75.03 -8.97
CA LEU A 4 50.53 -74.22 -7.78
C LEU A 4 50.14 -72.76 -8.06
N LEU A 5 49.36 -72.20 -7.13
CA LEU A 5 49.01 -70.78 -7.01
C LEU A 5 50.20 -70.01 -6.40
N PRO A 6 50.62 -68.86 -6.94
CA PRO A 6 51.37 -67.87 -6.17
C PRO A 6 50.41 -66.85 -5.55
N TYR A 7 50.50 -66.70 -4.22
CA TYR A 7 49.78 -65.68 -3.46
C TYR A 7 50.35 -64.30 -3.77
N LEU A 8 49.54 -63.43 -4.38
CA LEU A 8 49.79 -61.98 -4.44
C LEU A 8 49.06 -61.32 -3.26
N ALA A 9 49.79 -60.79 -2.29
CA ALA A 9 49.23 -59.97 -1.23
C ALA A 9 48.81 -58.61 -1.80
N CYS A 10 47.50 -58.41 -2.00
CA CYS A 10 46.94 -57.09 -2.30
C CYS A 10 46.80 -56.27 -1.01
N ALA A 11 47.63 -55.25 -0.85
CA ALA A 11 47.43 -54.23 0.17
C ALA A 11 46.25 -53.33 -0.23
N LEU A 12 45.12 -53.45 0.48
CA LEU A 12 43.97 -52.56 0.36
C LEU A 12 44.30 -51.21 1.02
N PHE A 13 44.58 -50.19 0.22
CA PHE A 13 44.55 -48.80 0.68
C PHE A 13 43.09 -48.37 0.82
N ALA A 14 42.62 -48.21 2.06
CA ALA A 14 41.35 -47.58 2.35
C ALA A 14 41.44 -46.07 2.03
N LEU A 15 40.84 -45.66 0.91
CA LEU A 15 40.60 -44.25 0.61
C LEU A 15 39.52 -43.73 1.56
N VAL A 16 39.94 -43.03 2.62
CA VAL A 16 39.02 -42.21 3.42
C VAL A 16 38.72 -40.97 2.58
N PRO A 17 37.47 -40.73 2.13
CA PRO A 17 37.15 -39.52 1.41
C PRO A 17 37.33 -38.35 2.38
N SER A 18 38.30 -37.48 2.07
CA SER A 18 38.48 -36.20 2.75
C SER A 18 37.28 -35.31 2.40
N TRP A 19 36.27 -35.32 3.26
CA TRP A 19 35.20 -34.34 3.17
C TRP A 19 35.77 -33.01 3.63
N CYS A 20 36.30 -32.24 2.67
CA CYS A 20 36.72 -30.87 2.90
C CYS A 20 35.43 -30.05 3.00
N PRO A 21 35.01 -29.56 4.18
CA PRO A 21 33.90 -28.61 4.24
C PRO A 21 34.25 -27.44 3.32
N ALA A 22 33.41 -27.21 2.31
CA ALA A 22 33.60 -26.09 1.41
C ALA A 22 33.78 -24.81 2.25
N ALA A 23 34.89 -24.11 2.02
CA ALA A 23 35.19 -22.88 2.76
C ALA A 23 34.01 -21.91 2.58
N VAL A 24 33.43 -21.45 3.69
CA VAL A 24 32.41 -20.40 3.67
C VAL A 24 33.05 -19.17 3.05
N ARG A 25 32.60 -18.82 1.84
CA ARG A 25 33.03 -17.61 1.14
C ARG A 25 32.07 -16.49 1.45
N GLU A 26 32.62 -15.31 1.70
CA GLU A 26 31.83 -14.10 1.75
C GLU A 26 31.20 -13.89 0.36
N GLY A 27 29.87 -13.88 0.33
CA GLY A 27 29.09 -13.65 -0.88
C GLY A 27 28.16 -12.48 -0.63
N GLU A 28 28.16 -11.52 -1.55
CA GLU A 28 27.22 -10.40 -1.50
C GLU A 28 25.98 -10.77 -2.33
N MET A 29 24.84 -10.95 -1.66
CA MET A 29 23.55 -11.06 -2.32
C MET A 29 22.85 -9.70 -2.19
N ALA A 30 22.97 -8.88 -3.23
CA ALA A 30 22.25 -7.61 -3.36
C ALA A 30 21.25 -7.73 -4.51
N GLY A 31 20.01 -7.34 -4.27
CA GLY A 31 18.95 -7.38 -5.28
C GLY A 31 17.57 -7.19 -4.67
N TYR A 32 16.65 -6.66 -5.47
CA TYR A 32 15.24 -6.56 -5.09
C TYR A 32 14.49 -7.80 -5.59
N LEU A 33 13.61 -8.34 -4.75
CA LEU A 33 12.57 -9.25 -5.22
C LEU A 33 11.51 -8.40 -5.89
N LEU A 34 11.60 -8.28 -7.21
CA LEU A 34 10.64 -7.52 -8.00
C LEU A 34 9.52 -8.44 -8.46
N ILE A 35 8.28 -8.07 -8.15
CA ILE A 35 7.10 -8.70 -8.72
C ILE A 35 6.77 -7.91 -9.99
N PRO A 36 6.83 -8.53 -11.19
CA PRO A 36 6.49 -7.82 -12.41
C PRO A 36 5.03 -7.37 -12.36
N ASN A 37 4.79 -6.13 -12.77
CA ASN A 37 3.46 -5.56 -12.90
C ASN A 37 3.35 -4.82 -14.24
N ASP A 38 2.12 -4.68 -14.72
CA ASP A 38 1.86 -3.80 -15.86
C ASP A 38 2.08 -2.35 -15.44
N LYS A 39 2.63 -1.55 -16.36
CA LYS A 39 2.79 -0.11 -16.13
C LYS A 39 1.40 0.49 -15.93
N VAL A 40 1.22 1.19 -14.81
CA VAL A 40 0.00 1.94 -14.54
C VAL A 40 -0.16 3.03 -15.62
N PRO A 41 -1.35 3.23 -16.23
CA PRO A 41 -1.56 4.26 -17.23
C PRO A 41 -1.20 5.65 -16.68
N GLU A 42 -0.59 6.49 -17.52
CA GLU A 42 -0.10 7.84 -17.14
C GLU A 42 -1.13 8.72 -16.42
N PRO A 43 -2.45 8.68 -16.74
CA PRO A 43 -3.46 9.46 -16.00
C PRO A 43 -3.59 9.09 -14.51
N PHE A 44 -3.14 7.92 -14.07
CA PHE A 44 -3.06 7.57 -12.65
C PHE A 44 -1.72 8.03 -12.06
N ASN A 45 -1.53 9.35 -12.03
CA ASN A 45 -0.27 10.01 -11.72
C ASN A 45 -0.05 10.30 -10.23
N ALA A 46 -0.97 9.89 -9.36
CA ALA A 46 -0.89 10.18 -7.93
C ALA A 46 -1.33 9.01 -7.05
N GLY A 47 -0.67 8.93 -5.89
CA GLY A 47 -0.88 8.03 -4.77
C GLY A 47 -1.00 6.52 -5.06
N PHE A 48 -1.11 5.74 -3.99
CA PHE A 48 -1.42 4.31 -4.06
C PHE A 48 -2.09 3.85 -2.77
N SER A 49 -2.67 2.66 -2.83
CA SER A 49 -3.18 1.93 -1.67
C SER A 49 -2.87 0.47 -1.85
N MET A 50 -2.45 -0.19 -0.78
CA MET A 50 -2.32 -1.64 -0.80
C MET A 50 -2.56 -2.25 0.57
N TYR A 51 -2.97 -3.52 0.54
CA TYR A 51 -2.96 -4.41 1.68
C TYR A 51 -1.84 -5.43 1.49
N VAL A 52 -1.05 -5.64 2.52
CA VAL A 52 0.07 -6.56 2.51
C VAL A 52 -0.10 -7.53 3.66
N ALA A 53 -0.02 -8.83 3.37
CA ALA A 53 -0.02 -9.85 4.40
C ALA A 53 1.33 -9.82 5.13
N ALA A 54 1.30 -9.59 6.44
CA ALA A 54 2.48 -9.60 7.29
C ALA A 54 2.91 -11.06 7.55
N TRP A 55 3.82 -11.59 6.72
CA TRP A 55 4.22 -12.99 6.77
C TRP A 55 5.73 -13.16 6.95
N PRO A 56 6.20 -14.01 7.88
CA PRO A 56 7.62 -14.36 7.97
C PRO A 56 8.11 -15.04 6.69
N LEU A 57 9.13 -14.47 6.05
CA LEU A 57 9.71 -15.05 4.82
C LEU A 57 10.59 -16.28 5.10
N LEU A 58 11.12 -16.38 6.31
CA LEU A 58 12.03 -17.43 6.74
C LEU A 58 11.49 -18.11 8.00
N ARG A 59 11.72 -19.43 8.13
CA ARG A 59 11.30 -20.20 9.32
C ARG A 59 11.98 -19.70 10.60
N GLN A 60 13.23 -19.27 10.48
CA GLN A 60 14.01 -18.69 11.56
C GLN A 60 14.48 -17.32 11.11
N TYR A 61 14.28 -16.31 11.96
CA TYR A 61 14.73 -14.97 11.66
C TYR A 61 16.27 -14.91 11.71
N PRO A 62 16.95 -14.53 10.63
CA PRO A 62 18.42 -14.53 10.53
C PRO A 62 19.09 -13.34 11.26
N GLY A 63 18.32 -12.47 11.93
CA GLY A 63 18.82 -11.33 12.68
C GLY A 63 18.91 -10.03 11.88
N GLN A 64 19.45 -8.99 12.51
CA GLN A 64 19.41 -7.58 12.07
C GLN A 64 20.02 -7.31 10.69
N ARG A 65 20.91 -8.18 10.19
CA ARG A 65 21.50 -8.00 8.86
C ARG A 65 20.56 -8.37 7.71
N PHE A 66 19.43 -9.00 8.01
CA PHE A 66 18.44 -9.36 7.01
C PHE A 66 17.56 -8.17 6.65
N GLN A 67 17.50 -7.91 5.34
CA GLN A 67 16.61 -6.92 4.77
C GLN A 67 15.82 -7.54 3.63
N SER A 68 14.53 -7.35 3.69
CA SER A 68 13.59 -7.74 2.65
C SER A 68 12.29 -6.97 2.87
N GLY A 69 11.77 -6.38 1.81
CA GLY A 69 10.41 -5.87 1.79
C GLY A 69 9.44 -7.02 1.59
N LEU A 70 8.30 -6.96 2.27
CA LEU A 70 7.09 -7.64 1.78
C LEU A 70 6.55 -6.89 0.56
N PRO A 71 5.57 -7.44 -0.20
CA PRO A 71 5.01 -6.75 -1.36
C PRO A 71 4.71 -5.28 -1.06
N GLY A 72 5.29 -4.40 -1.86
CA GLY A 72 5.32 -2.96 -1.67
C GLY A 72 5.45 -2.26 -3.02
N THR A 73 5.38 -0.94 -3.03
CA THR A 73 5.62 -0.16 -4.25
C THR A 73 6.38 1.10 -3.93
N CYS A 74 7.27 1.49 -4.85
CA CYS A 74 7.86 2.81 -4.87
C CYS A 74 7.01 3.69 -5.76
N MET A 75 6.71 4.90 -5.30
CA MET A 75 6.17 5.94 -6.15
C MET A 75 7.29 6.84 -6.61
N PHE A 76 7.33 7.12 -7.91
CA PHE A 76 8.23 8.09 -8.50
C PHE A 76 7.42 9.33 -8.86
N ALA A 77 7.94 10.52 -8.58
CA ALA A 77 7.30 11.75 -9.02
C ALA A 77 7.30 11.82 -10.55
N GLN A 78 6.16 12.25 -11.10
CA GLN A 78 6.07 12.61 -12.50
C GLN A 78 6.45 14.08 -12.66
N HIS A 79 7.20 14.39 -13.72
CA HIS A 79 7.67 15.75 -14.01
C HIS A 79 7.49 16.07 -15.48
N GLU A 80 7.08 17.30 -15.78
CA GLU A 80 7.17 17.85 -17.12
C GLU A 80 8.63 18.26 -17.39
N GLY A 81 9.36 17.47 -18.18
CA GLY A 81 10.76 17.74 -18.54
C GLY A 81 11.78 17.11 -17.57
N LYS A 82 12.85 17.84 -17.23
CA LYS A 82 13.90 17.31 -16.35
C LYS A 82 13.43 17.34 -14.89
N GLY A 83 13.46 16.18 -14.23
CA GLY A 83 13.16 16.05 -12.81
C GLY A 83 14.15 16.83 -11.91
N PRO A 84 13.76 17.10 -10.66
CA PRO A 84 14.60 17.81 -9.70
C PRO A 84 15.85 16.98 -9.38
N THR A 85 16.99 17.64 -9.18
CA THR A 85 18.26 16.99 -8.81
C THR A 85 18.59 17.12 -7.33
N ASN A 86 17.86 17.97 -6.61
CA ASN A 86 18.12 18.37 -5.22
C ASN A 86 16.85 18.37 -4.36
N ALA A 87 15.92 17.45 -4.62
CA ALA A 87 14.71 17.26 -3.82
C ALA A 87 14.41 15.77 -3.64
N TYR A 88 13.62 15.42 -2.63
CA TYR A 88 12.96 14.12 -2.59
C TYR A 88 12.00 14.02 -3.77
N SER A 89 12.20 13.04 -4.65
CA SER A 89 11.35 12.79 -5.82
C SER A 89 10.48 11.54 -5.64
N ASP A 90 10.91 10.61 -4.80
CA ASP A 90 10.31 9.29 -4.73
C ASP A 90 9.81 9.00 -3.31
N ILE A 91 8.78 8.17 -3.19
CA ILE A 91 8.34 7.58 -1.92
C ILE A 91 8.69 6.10 -1.97
N GLU A 92 9.47 5.64 -1.00
CA GLU A 92 9.90 4.25 -0.86
C GLU A 92 9.60 3.70 0.52
N GLY A 93 9.34 2.41 0.56
CA GLY A 93 9.29 1.61 1.76
C GLY A 93 8.10 0.67 1.72
N GLY A 94 7.61 0.33 2.91
CA GLY A 94 6.50 -0.57 3.10
C GLY A 94 6.68 -1.37 4.37
N LEU A 95 6.01 -2.52 4.41
CA LEU A 95 6.18 -3.49 5.47
C LEU A 95 7.38 -4.39 5.15
N GLY A 96 8.30 -4.59 6.10
CA GLY A 96 9.47 -5.44 5.85
C GLY A 96 10.46 -5.46 7.00
N TRP A 97 11.65 -5.97 6.70
CA TRP A 97 12.84 -5.90 7.54
C TRP A 97 13.84 -4.98 6.87
N TRP A 98 14.33 -3.98 7.60
CA TRP A 98 15.15 -2.90 7.07
C TRP A 98 16.46 -2.86 7.86
N ARG A 99 17.62 -2.84 7.19
CA ARG A 99 18.94 -2.88 7.86
C ARG A 99 19.22 -1.66 8.74
N ASP A 100 18.45 -0.62 8.53
CA ASP A 100 18.47 0.68 9.20
C ASP A 100 17.69 0.67 10.52
N THR A 101 16.98 -0.41 10.88
CA THR A 101 16.39 -0.55 12.22
C THR A 101 17.41 -0.89 13.29
N GLU A 102 17.36 -0.20 14.44
CA GLU A 102 18.14 -0.51 15.64
C GLU A 102 17.57 -1.74 16.36
N TYR A 103 16.24 -1.78 16.52
CA TYR A 103 15.56 -2.82 17.30
C TYR A 103 14.88 -3.82 16.38
N ALA A 104 15.68 -4.52 15.57
CA ALA A 104 15.18 -5.50 14.62
C ALA A 104 14.43 -6.66 15.32
N THR A 105 13.31 -7.09 14.73
CA THR A 105 12.42 -8.12 15.27
C THR A 105 12.12 -9.20 14.24
N GLU A 106 11.68 -10.37 14.70
CA GLU A 106 11.21 -11.43 13.81
C GLU A 106 9.97 -11.00 13.01
N THR A 107 9.10 -10.17 13.60
CA THR A 107 7.94 -9.56 12.93
C THR A 107 8.38 -8.34 12.13
N PRO A 108 7.89 -8.12 10.90
CA PRO A 108 8.28 -6.97 10.08
C PRO A 108 7.75 -5.64 10.66
N LYS A 109 8.42 -4.54 10.30
CA LYS A 109 8.03 -3.17 10.66
C LYS A 109 7.64 -2.38 9.42
N PHE A 110 6.76 -1.39 9.61
CA PHE A 110 6.42 -0.46 8.54
C PHE A 110 7.30 0.78 8.59
N ILE A 111 8.04 1.01 7.51
CA ILE A 111 8.87 2.21 7.28
C ILE A 111 8.54 2.74 5.90
N MET A 112 8.33 4.05 5.78
CA MET A 112 8.05 4.72 4.52
C MET A 112 8.64 6.12 4.59
N GLY A 113 9.24 6.59 3.50
CA GLY A 113 9.89 7.90 3.46
C GLY A 113 10.12 8.43 2.06
N GLY A 114 10.55 9.69 1.99
CA GLY A 114 10.97 10.33 0.75
C GLY A 114 12.42 9.97 0.41
N VAL A 115 12.72 9.77 -0.87
CA VAL A 115 14.05 9.45 -1.40
C VAL A 115 14.40 10.45 -2.51
N ALA A 116 15.63 10.96 -2.46
CA ALA A 116 16.16 11.88 -3.46
C ALA A 116 16.83 11.11 -4.60
N PRO A 117 16.96 11.70 -5.80
CA PRO A 117 17.55 11.05 -6.96
C PRO A 117 18.88 10.37 -6.65
N ASN A 118 19.07 9.15 -7.16
CA ASN A 118 20.27 8.33 -6.94
C ASN A 118 20.56 8.02 -5.46
N PHE A 119 19.55 8.05 -4.57
CA PHE A 119 19.71 7.75 -3.15
C PHE A 119 20.74 8.65 -2.46
N VAL A 120 20.94 9.86 -2.96
CA VAL A 120 21.86 10.81 -2.33
C VAL A 120 21.34 11.25 -0.96
N GLU A 121 20.03 11.19 -0.73
CA GLU A 121 19.35 11.48 0.53
C GLU A 121 18.08 10.64 0.66
N TRP A 122 17.67 10.25 1.88
CA TRP A 122 16.37 9.64 2.16
C TRP A 122 15.89 9.98 3.57
N ALA A 123 14.58 9.92 3.79
CA ALA A 123 13.88 10.27 5.02
C ALA A 123 12.99 9.12 5.53
N ASN A 124 13.55 7.91 5.53
CA ASN A 124 12.87 6.70 5.98
C ASN A 124 12.85 6.68 7.52
N GLY A 125 11.69 6.96 8.12
CA GLY A 125 11.48 6.98 9.58
C GLY A 125 12.04 8.21 10.32
N PRO A 126 11.49 8.55 11.50
CA PRO A 126 11.93 9.70 12.31
C PRO A 126 13.21 9.39 13.11
N GLY A 127 14.40 9.27 12.51
CA GLY A 127 15.61 9.09 13.34
C GLY A 127 16.94 8.93 12.62
N ALA A 128 17.24 7.72 12.15
CA ALA A 128 18.57 7.40 11.61
C ALA A 128 18.87 8.13 10.30
N GLY A 129 17.84 8.33 9.46
CA GLY A 129 17.97 8.97 8.15
C GLY A 129 19.00 8.28 7.26
N LYS A 130 19.82 9.08 6.57
CA LYS A 130 20.96 8.60 5.79
C LYS A 130 22.13 8.15 6.69
N GLY A 131 21.91 7.14 7.52
CA GLY A 131 22.92 6.60 8.42
C GLY A 131 22.43 5.32 9.09
N ARG A 132 23.33 4.35 9.29
CA ARG A 132 23.04 3.12 10.05
C ARG A 132 23.61 3.15 11.46
N ASP A 133 24.28 4.24 11.83
CA ASP A 133 24.86 4.45 13.14
C ASP A 133 23.89 5.26 13.99
N TRP A 134 23.16 4.56 14.86
CA TRP A 134 22.20 5.16 15.79
C TRP A 134 22.86 6.01 16.88
N ALA A 135 24.17 5.88 17.10
CA ALA A 135 24.93 6.80 17.96
C ALA A 135 25.21 8.14 17.27
N LYS A 136 25.05 8.22 15.94
CA LYS A 136 25.25 9.43 15.11
C LYS A 136 24.10 9.59 14.11
N PRO A 137 22.87 9.86 14.58
CA PRO A 137 21.70 9.94 13.71
C PRO A 137 21.89 11.05 12.65
N GLN A 138 21.63 10.72 11.38
CA GLN A 138 21.70 11.66 10.26
C GLN A 138 20.32 11.99 9.69
N GLY A 139 19.24 11.53 10.33
CA GLY A 139 17.87 11.90 9.98
C GLY A 139 17.62 13.37 10.24
N LYS A 140 17.26 14.08 9.18
CA LYS A 140 16.97 15.52 9.27
C LYS A 140 15.50 15.80 9.53
N TYR A 141 14.58 15.03 8.94
CA TYR A 141 13.13 15.26 9.05
C TYR A 141 12.34 13.97 8.87
N ALA A 142 11.26 13.81 9.65
CA ALA A 142 10.26 12.77 9.46
C ALA A 142 9.10 13.27 8.59
N ILE A 143 8.23 12.37 8.13
CA ILE A 143 6.94 12.74 7.55
C ILE A 143 6.16 13.57 8.58
N ALA A 144 5.54 14.67 8.14
CA ALA A 144 4.66 15.47 8.99
C ALA A 144 3.55 14.58 9.58
N GLN A 145 3.64 14.28 10.87
CA GLN A 145 2.68 13.41 11.53
C GLN A 145 1.40 14.20 11.84
N LEU A 146 0.31 13.82 11.18
CA LEU A 146 -0.99 14.49 11.34
C LEU A 146 -1.94 13.77 12.31
N SER A 147 -1.57 12.57 12.77
CA SER A 147 -2.39 11.78 13.69
C SER A 147 -2.09 12.16 15.13
N PRO A 148 -3.09 12.56 15.93
CA PRO A 148 -2.90 12.78 17.36
C PRO A 148 -2.96 11.48 18.19
N TRP A 149 -3.20 10.34 17.56
CA TRP A 149 -3.47 9.05 18.23
C TRP A 149 -2.45 7.96 17.93
N LEU A 150 -1.46 8.24 17.08
CA LEU A 150 -0.45 7.27 16.67
C LEU A 150 0.91 7.79 17.08
N LEU A 151 1.65 7.05 17.90
CA LEU A 151 3.07 7.33 18.08
C LEU A 151 3.82 6.70 16.91
N TRP A 152 4.65 7.48 16.21
CA TRP A 152 5.52 6.97 15.17
C TRP A 152 6.95 6.86 15.69
N PRO A 153 7.43 5.65 16.06
CA PRO A 153 8.77 5.48 16.56
C PRO A 153 9.82 5.80 15.50
N PRO A 154 11.00 6.31 15.89
CA PRO A 154 12.17 6.46 15.02
C PRO A 154 12.51 5.23 14.19
N ASP A 155 12.28 4.05 14.78
CA ASP A 155 12.61 2.73 14.24
C ASP A 155 11.51 2.14 13.34
N GLY A 156 10.47 2.93 13.00
CA GLY A 156 9.31 2.50 12.24
C GLY A 156 8.12 2.05 13.10
N LEU A 157 6.96 1.88 12.47
CA LEU A 157 5.78 1.36 13.14
C LEU A 157 5.90 -0.15 13.37
N ASN A 158 5.76 -0.56 14.62
CA ASN A 158 5.70 -1.97 14.99
C ASN A 158 4.33 -2.57 14.69
N LEU A 159 4.34 -3.83 14.25
CA LEU A 159 3.17 -4.71 14.33
C LEU A 159 3.15 -5.45 15.67
N LYS A 160 2.01 -6.08 15.97
CA LYS A 160 1.91 -7.03 17.08
C LYS A 160 2.93 -8.15 16.86
N GLN A 161 3.80 -8.41 17.83
CA GLN A 161 4.81 -9.45 17.68
C GLN A 161 4.15 -10.82 17.50
N GLY A 162 4.68 -11.62 16.57
CA GLY A 162 4.12 -12.90 16.17
C GLY A 162 3.03 -12.83 15.09
N THR A 163 2.78 -11.66 14.49
CA THR A 163 1.87 -11.51 13.34
C THR A 163 2.29 -12.47 12.22
N ARG A 164 1.33 -13.23 11.70
CA ARG A 164 1.52 -14.29 10.70
C ARG A 164 0.28 -14.41 9.79
N GLY A 165 0.24 -13.52 8.80
CA GLY A 165 -0.76 -13.52 7.72
C GLY A 165 -1.88 -12.52 7.86
N GLU A 166 -1.92 -11.78 8.97
CA GLU A 166 -2.81 -10.64 9.10
C GLU A 166 -2.42 -9.53 8.10
N TRP A 167 -3.44 -8.84 7.62
CA TRP A 167 -3.29 -7.79 6.61
C TRP A 167 -2.98 -6.44 7.25
N PHE A 168 -1.93 -5.80 6.75
CA PHE A 168 -1.60 -4.40 7.05
C PHE A 168 -1.90 -3.53 5.83
N GLY A 169 -2.75 -2.51 6.02
CA GLY A 169 -3.16 -1.59 4.95
C GLY A 169 -2.55 -0.21 5.11
N TYR A 170 -1.99 0.33 4.03
CA TYR A 170 -1.46 1.70 3.98
C TYR A 170 -1.79 2.37 2.64
N SER A 171 -2.04 3.67 2.70
CA SER A 171 -2.36 4.49 1.55
C SER A 171 -1.97 5.94 1.80
N SER A 172 -1.57 6.63 0.74
CA SER A 172 -1.43 8.09 0.71
C SER A 172 -2.79 8.82 0.66
N TRP A 173 -3.89 8.08 0.45
CA TRP A 173 -5.23 8.62 0.31
C TRP A 173 -6.05 8.45 1.59
N LYS A 174 -5.98 9.44 2.47
CA LYS A 174 -6.96 9.62 3.56
C LYS A 174 -7.44 11.06 3.73
N LYS A 175 -6.90 12.02 2.96
CA LYS A 175 -7.22 13.44 3.10
C LYS A 175 -7.36 14.13 1.72
N PRO A 176 -8.50 14.78 1.46
CA PRO A 176 -9.72 14.74 2.27
C PRO A 176 -10.38 13.36 2.18
N GLY A 177 -10.85 12.84 3.31
CA GLY A 177 -11.51 11.54 3.40
C GLY A 177 -13.04 11.67 3.37
N PRO A 178 -13.77 10.56 3.59
CA PRO A 178 -15.23 10.64 3.72
C PRO A 178 -15.60 11.59 4.87
N LYS A 179 -16.64 12.38 4.66
CA LYS A 179 -17.22 13.28 5.67
C LYS A 179 -18.09 12.52 6.67
N ALA A 180 -18.77 11.46 6.24
CA ALA A 180 -19.58 10.60 7.10
C ALA A 180 -19.64 9.15 6.58
N GLY A 181 -19.89 8.20 7.48
CA GLY A 181 -19.98 6.76 7.18
C GLY A 181 -18.92 5.93 7.92
N PRO A 182 -18.78 4.65 7.57
CA PRO A 182 -19.53 3.95 6.53
C PRO A 182 -21.00 3.68 6.91
N PHE A 183 -21.85 3.57 5.89
CA PHE A 183 -23.25 3.16 5.93
C PHE A 183 -23.43 1.88 5.10
N LYS A 184 -24.56 1.19 5.28
CA LYS A 184 -24.92 0.01 4.48
C LYS A 184 -26.30 0.15 3.86
N ALA A 185 -26.51 -0.41 2.67
CA ALA A 185 -27.82 -0.61 2.05
C ALA A 185 -27.90 -2.03 1.48
N GLN A 186 -29.02 -2.71 1.72
CA GLN A 186 -29.27 -4.04 1.18
C GLN A 186 -30.07 -3.90 -0.12
N LEU A 187 -29.53 -4.41 -1.21
CA LEU A 187 -30.12 -4.32 -2.54
C LEU A 187 -31.09 -5.49 -2.79
N GLY A 188 -31.98 -5.30 -3.76
CA GLY A 188 -32.98 -6.26 -4.22
C GLY A 188 -32.38 -7.51 -4.87
N ASP A 189 -31.13 -7.44 -5.33
CA ASP A 189 -30.35 -8.60 -5.79
C ASP A 189 -29.81 -9.47 -4.63
N GLY A 190 -30.03 -9.06 -3.37
CA GLY A 190 -29.57 -9.75 -2.18
C GLY A 190 -28.14 -9.40 -1.76
N SER A 191 -27.47 -8.48 -2.45
CA SER A 191 -26.18 -7.94 -2.02
C SER A 191 -26.34 -6.81 -0.99
N VAL A 192 -25.25 -6.51 -0.27
CA VAL A 192 -25.14 -5.38 0.64
C VAL A 192 -24.02 -4.49 0.13
N VAL A 193 -24.34 -3.22 -0.15
CA VAL A 193 -23.36 -2.19 -0.44
C VAL A 193 -22.97 -1.45 0.84
N THR A 194 -21.68 -1.19 0.99
CA THR A 194 -21.13 -0.28 2.01
C THR A 194 -20.69 1.00 1.31
N TYR A 195 -21.13 2.15 1.83
CA TYR A 195 -20.86 3.45 1.22
C TYR A 195 -20.53 4.51 2.26
N SER A 196 -19.97 5.63 1.84
CA SER A 196 -19.68 6.79 2.69
C SER A 196 -19.96 8.09 1.94
N TRP A 197 -20.21 9.17 2.66
CA TRP A 197 -20.49 10.47 2.06
C TRP A 197 -19.20 11.27 1.89
N TYR A 198 -18.95 11.76 0.69
CA TYR A 198 -17.80 12.60 0.36
C TYR A 198 -18.29 13.98 -0.03
N ARG A 199 -17.50 15.02 0.29
CA ARG A 199 -17.64 16.30 -0.40
C ARG A 199 -17.37 16.02 -1.87
N PHE A 200 -18.23 16.50 -2.76
CA PHE A 200 -18.20 16.10 -4.17
C PHE A 200 -16.80 16.27 -4.76
N ALA A 201 -16.19 17.46 -4.60
CA ALA A 201 -14.85 17.77 -5.09
C ALA A 201 -13.68 16.98 -4.43
N ASP A 202 -13.97 16.27 -3.35
CA ASP A 202 -12.99 15.48 -2.60
C ASP A 202 -13.19 13.97 -2.77
N GLN A 203 -14.15 13.56 -3.61
CA GLN A 203 -14.32 12.15 -3.92
C GLN A 203 -13.08 11.61 -4.66
N PRO A 204 -12.76 10.31 -4.53
CA PRO A 204 -11.54 9.74 -5.10
C PRO A 204 -11.37 9.98 -6.60
N SER A 205 -12.46 10.01 -7.38
CA SER A 205 -12.39 10.26 -8.82
C SER A 205 -11.98 11.69 -9.16
N LEU A 206 -12.38 12.70 -8.37
CA LEU A 206 -12.06 14.11 -8.65
C LEU A 206 -10.70 14.54 -8.09
N LEU A 207 -10.21 13.89 -7.04
CA LEU A 207 -8.83 14.07 -6.59
C LEU A 207 -7.81 13.65 -7.65
N ASN A 208 -8.21 12.76 -8.57
CA ASN A 208 -7.37 12.22 -9.63
C ASN A 208 -7.77 12.74 -11.03
N ALA A 209 -8.59 13.78 -11.11
CA ALA A 209 -9.09 14.32 -12.38
C ALA A 209 -8.22 15.45 -12.96
N ASP A 210 -6.98 15.61 -12.48
CA ASP A 210 -6.05 16.68 -12.87
C ASP A 210 -6.64 18.10 -12.77
N LEU A 211 -7.52 18.30 -11.79
CA LEU A 211 -8.15 19.59 -11.51
C LEU A 211 -7.33 20.35 -10.47
N THR A 212 -7.06 21.63 -10.76
CA THR A 212 -6.51 22.55 -9.76
C THR A 212 -7.47 22.67 -8.57
N GLY A 213 -6.93 23.14 -7.43
CA GLY A 213 -7.77 23.42 -6.26
C GLY A 213 -8.92 24.37 -6.58
N ALA A 214 -8.66 25.44 -7.35
CA ALA A 214 -9.68 26.40 -7.75
C ALA A 214 -10.77 25.78 -8.65
N GLU A 215 -10.41 24.89 -9.56
CA GLU A 215 -11.38 24.19 -10.42
C GLU A 215 -12.24 23.22 -9.63
N ARG A 216 -11.65 22.48 -8.68
CA ARG A 216 -12.40 21.59 -7.78
C ARG A 216 -13.39 22.38 -6.92
N GLU A 217 -12.98 23.53 -6.40
CA GLU A 217 -13.87 24.43 -5.66
C GLU A 217 -14.98 25.03 -6.54
N ALA A 218 -14.67 25.45 -7.77
CA ALA A 218 -15.67 25.93 -8.72
C ALA A 218 -16.68 24.82 -9.08
N MET A 219 -16.21 23.59 -9.24
CA MET A 219 -17.05 22.41 -9.47
C MET A 219 -17.94 22.11 -8.27
N GLN A 220 -17.39 22.17 -7.05
CA GLN A 220 -18.14 22.03 -5.81
C GLN A 220 -19.31 23.03 -5.75
N VAL A 221 -19.06 24.31 -6.02
CA VAL A 221 -20.09 25.36 -6.02
C VAL A 221 -21.19 25.06 -7.05
N ARG A 222 -20.83 24.59 -8.25
CA ARG A 222 -21.81 24.20 -9.27
C ARG A 222 -22.68 23.02 -8.81
N VAL A 223 -22.06 22.01 -8.21
CA VAL A 223 -22.79 20.84 -7.70
C VAL A 223 -23.70 21.18 -6.52
N GLU A 224 -23.27 22.06 -5.62
CA GLU A 224 -24.16 22.60 -4.59
C GLU A 224 -25.36 23.32 -5.17
N LYS A 225 -25.15 24.13 -6.24
CA LYS A 225 -26.25 24.78 -6.96
C LYS A 225 -27.19 23.75 -7.58
N LEU A 226 -26.67 22.70 -8.21
CA LEU A 226 -27.48 21.61 -8.76
C LEU A 226 -28.30 20.92 -7.67
N HIS A 227 -27.68 20.44 -6.59
CA HIS A 227 -28.40 19.77 -5.49
C HIS A 227 -29.49 20.65 -4.84
N ARG A 228 -29.30 21.98 -4.83
CA ARG A 228 -30.31 22.92 -4.32
C ARG A 228 -31.54 23.04 -5.21
N HIS A 229 -31.36 23.00 -6.53
CA HIS A 229 -32.43 23.33 -7.48
C HIS A 229 -32.99 22.12 -8.21
N TRP A 230 -32.18 21.08 -8.41
CA TRP A 230 -32.57 19.87 -9.14
C TRP A 230 -32.96 18.80 -8.13
N LYS A 231 -34.26 18.69 -7.87
CA LYS A 231 -34.82 17.70 -6.94
C LYS A 231 -35.21 16.42 -7.67
N LYS A 232 -35.19 15.30 -6.93
CA LYS A 232 -35.50 13.95 -7.45
C LYS A 232 -36.98 13.74 -7.80
N ASP A 233 -37.85 14.65 -7.36
CA ASP A 233 -39.30 14.66 -7.51
C ASP A 233 -39.77 15.70 -8.54
N GLN A 234 -38.87 16.17 -9.41
CA GLN A 234 -39.19 17.04 -10.53
C GLN A 234 -39.14 16.29 -11.86
N ASP A 235 -40.09 16.59 -12.74
CA ASP A 235 -40.12 16.09 -14.11
C ASP A 235 -39.28 16.98 -15.03
N TYR A 236 -38.10 16.49 -15.43
CA TYR A 236 -37.20 17.21 -16.35
C TYR A 236 -37.44 16.91 -17.83
N LEU A 237 -38.13 15.81 -18.11
CA LEU A 237 -38.47 15.36 -19.45
C LEU A 237 -39.94 14.94 -19.45
N ALA A 238 -40.62 15.19 -20.57
CA ALA A 238 -41.98 14.72 -20.76
C ALA A 238 -42.00 13.18 -20.70
N PRO A 239 -43.04 12.57 -20.10
CA PRO A 239 -43.15 11.13 -20.01
C PRO A 239 -43.21 10.50 -21.40
N PRO A 240 -42.72 9.25 -21.55
CA PRO A 240 -42.75 8.58 -22.83
C PRO A 240 -44.20 8.40 -23.31
N THR A 241 -44.41 8.64 -24.60
CA THR A 241 -45.73 8.51 -25.24
C THR A 241 -46.15 7.04 -25.47
N SER A 242 -45.24 6.08 -25.26
CA SER A 242 -45.50 4.65 -25.37
C SER A 242 -44.56 3.84 -24.45
N GLY A 243 -45.02 2.66 -24.00
CA GLY A 243 -44.28 1.79 -23.09
C GLY A 243 -44.46 2.15 -21.60
N LYS A 244 -43.69 1.48 -20.74
CA LYS A 244 -43.60 1.75 -19.29
C LYS A 244 -42.13 1.98 -18.93
N LEU A 245 -41.87 2.93 -18.04
CA LEU A 245 -40.52 3.18 -17.53
C LEU A 245 -40.10 2.06 -16.57
N ALA A 246 -38.81 1.72 -16.58
CA ALA A 246 -38.20 0.90 -15.56
C ALA A 246 -37.92 1.74 -14.30
N GLU A 247 -37.95 1.10 -13.14
CA GLU A 247 -37.60 1.72 -11.87
C GLU A 247 -36.22 1.24 -11.42
N LEU A 248 -35.48 2.13 -10.74
CA LEU A 248 -34.29 1.74 -10.02
C LEU A 248 -34.68 0.95 -8.76
N ASP A 249 -33.79 0.08 -8.30
CA ASP A 249 -33.95 -0.53 -6.98
C ASP A 249 -34.05 0.58 -5.91
N PRO A 250 -35.14 0.64 -5.12
CA PRO A 250 -35.34 1.70 -4.14
C PRO A 250 -34.23 1.74 -3.08
N ALA A 251 -33.53 0.62 -2.82
CA ALA A 251 -32.41 0.58 -1.89
C ALA A 251 -31.18 1.40 -2.37
N LEU A 252 -31.10 1.72 -3.67
CA LEU A 252 -30.06 2.58 -4.24
C LEU A 252 -30.34 4.08 -3.99
N VAL A 253 -31.56 4.45 -3.61
CA VAL A 253 -31.95 5.84 -3.36
C VAL A 253 -31.78 6.17 -1.88
N VAL A 254 -30.59 6.64 -1.50
CA VAL A 254 -30.24 6.95 -0.11
C VAL A 254 -30.52 8.40 0.28
N THR A 255 -30.77 8.64 1.57
CA THR A 255 -31.00 9.99 2.13
C THR A 255 -29.69 10.59 2.65
N PRO A 256 -29.32 11.82 2.26
CA PRO A 256 -28.17 12.52 2.84
C PRO A 256 -28.31 12.70 4.37
N PRO A 257 -27.23 12.51 5.15
CA PRO A 257 -27.20 12.89 6.56
C PRO A 257 -27.40 14.40 6.75
N PRO A 258 -27.88 14.85 7.93
CA PRO A 258 -28.03 16.28 8.23
C PRO A 258 -26.76 17.08 7.97
N GLY A 259 -26.87 18.16 7.20
CA GLY A 259 -25.77 19.03 6.81
C GLY A 259 -24.98 18.56 5.59
N LEU A 260 -25.33 17.42 4.99
CA LEU A 260 -24.70 16.88 3.77
C LEU A 260 -25.66 16.89 2.56
N GLU A 261 -26.77 17.60 2.64
CA GLU A 261 -27.82 17.62 1.60
C GLU A 261 -27.36 18.30 0.31
N PHE A 262 -26.37 19.19 0.41
CA PHE A 262 -25.85 19.95 -0.71
C PHE A 262 -24.33 19.82 -0.81
N GLY A 263 -23.87 19.36 -1.96
CA GLY A 263 -22.45 19.30 -2.30
C GLY A 263 -21.75 18.03 -1.82
N TYR A 264 -22.48 17.06 -1.31
CA TYR A 264 -21.96 15.77 -0.90
C TYR A 264 -22.64 14.65 -1.69
N VAL A 265 -21.91 13.56 -1.91
CA VAL A 265 -22.39 12.39 -2.66
C VAL A 265 -22.04 11.10 -1.93
N PRO A 266 -22.90 10.07 -2.00
CA PRO A 266 -22.60 8.75 -1.47
C PRO A 266 -21.69 7.99 -2.45
N ILE A 267 -20.55 7.49 -1.96
CA ILE A 267 -19.61 6.68 -2.72
C ILE A 267 -19.57 5.27 -2.13
N VAL A 268 -19.92 4.28 -2.95
CA VAL A 268 -19.82 2.86 -2.59
C VAL A 268 -18.35 2.47 -2.54
N THR A 269 -17.91 1.91 -1.42
CA THR A 269 -16.53 1.45 -1.21
C THR A 269 -16.42 -0.07 -1.16
N ARG A 270 -17.56 -0.78 -1.04
CA ARG A 270 -17.61 -2.24 -1.03
C ARG A 270 -19.02 -2.76 -1.38
N GLN A 271 -19.09 -3.91 -2.03
CA GLN A 271 -20.33 -4.68 -2.21
C GLN A 271 -20.05 -6.15 -1.89
N GLU A 272 -20.97 -6.81 -1.19
CA GLU A 272 -20.81 -8.20 -0.75
C GLU A 272 -22.15 -8.94 -0.77
N PRO A 273 -22.18 -10.28 -0.84
CA PRO A 273 -23.40 -11.06 -0.57
C PRO A 273 -23.94 -10.77 0.83
N ASN A 274 -25.27 -10.73 1.01
CA ASN A 274 -25.85 -10.63 2.36
C ASN A 274 -25.63 -11.95 3.11
N ALA A 275 -24.80 -11.92 4.16
CA ALA A 275 -24.47 -13.08 4.99
C ALA A 275 -25.67 -13.71 5.74
N ALA A 276 -26.85 -13.06 5.72
CA ALA A 276 -28.09 -13.58 6.28
C ALA A 276 -28.92 -14.46 5.30
N LYS A 277 -28.36 -14.81 4.13
CA LYS A 277 -28.93 -15.76 3.16
C LYS A 277 -27.95 -16.88 2.85
#